data_AF-A0AB36P157-F1
#
_entry.id   AF-A0AB36P157-F1
#
_cell.length_a   1.000
_cell.length_b   1.000
_cell.length_c   1.000
_cell.angle_alpha   90.00
_cell.angle_beta   90.00
_cell.angle_gamma   90.00
#
_symmetry.space_group_name_H-M   'P 1'
#
loop_
_entity.id
_entity.type
_entity.pdbx_description
1 polymer ?
#
loop_
_entity_poly.entity_id
_entity_poly.type
_entity_poly.pdbx_seq_one_letter_code
_entity_poly.pdbx_strand_id
1 'polypeptide(L)'
;MIYFVLKDVIITRKNKITKVIVDQNGLHHYKNETIIESLTFESLYPNPDLKNYDVVLSEGEDVAYDICVYYLDNSTNTIIYKAITFKTPFSIRNGNELKRHFIKGVLKFRSDLKVSPKVLDLLHLKNS
;
A
#
# COMPACT_ATOMS: atom_id res chain seq x y z
N MET A 1 -25.62 14.64 30.97
CA MET A 1 -24.48 13.73 30.71
C MET A 1 -23.44 14.48 29.92
N ILE A 2 -22.25 14.68 30.48
CA ILE A 2 -21.13 15.35 29.78
C ILE A 2 -20.23 14.22 29.27
N TYR A 3 -20.14 14.06 27.95
CA TYR A 3 -19.22 13.13 27.33
C TYR A 3 -17.87 13.83 27.13
N PHE A 4 -16.87 13.45 27.92
CA PHE A 4 -15.48 13.82 27.64
C PHE A 4 -14.89 12.81 26.67
N VAL A 5 -14.65 13.22 25.42
CA VAL A 5 -13.74 12.53 24.50
C VAL A 5 -12.42 13.31 24.49
N LEU A 6 -11.61 13.12 25.53
CA LEU A 6 -10.29 13.74 25.66
C LEU A 6 -9.27 12.70 26.09
N LYS A 7 -8.98 11.73 25.22
CA LYS A 7 -7.74 10.95 25.30
C LYS A 7 -7.19 10.56 23.92
N ASP A 8 -8.03 10.21 22.95
CA ASP A 8 -7.55 9.83 21.61
C ASP A 8 -7.13 11.02 20.72
N VAL A 9 -7.70 12.20 20.93
CA VAL A 9 -7.42 13.39 20.11
C VAL A 9 -6.02 13.97 20.37
N ILE A 10 -5.44 13.74 21.56
CA ILE A 10 -4.14 14.31 21.94
C ILE A 10 -2.97 13.39 21.51
N ILE A 11 -3.17 12.07 21.50
CA ILE A 11 -2.13 11.11 21.06
C ILE A 11 -2.02 11.09 19.53
N THR A 12 -3.14 11.26 18.80
CA THR A 12 -3.18 11.34 17.33
C THR A 12 -2.52 12.60 16.74
N ARG A 13 -2.16 13.62 17.54
CA ARG A 13 -1.51 14.85 17.03
C ARG A 13 -0.03 14.68 16.69
N LYS A 14 0.69 13.69 17.23
CA LYS A 14 2.15 13.64 17.06
C LYS A 14 2.64 13.03 15.75
N ASN A 15 1.89 12.14 15.08
CA ASN A 15 2.37 11.42 13.87
C ASN A 15 1.39 11.49 12.68
N LYS A 16 0.81 12.66 12.41
CA LYS A 16 -0.06 12.81 11.24
C LYS A 16 0.76 12.83 9.95
N ILE A 17 0.49 11.86 9.07
CA ILE A 17 1.02 11.83 7.71
C ILE A 17 0.53 13.09 6.97
N THR A 18 1.43 13.79 6.31
CA THR A 18 1.16 15.03 5.56
C THR A 18 1.22 14.83 4.06
N LYS A 19 1.96 13.82 3.57
CA LYS A 19 2.03 13.49 2.14
C LYS A 19 2.37 12.01 1.93
N VAL A 20 1.97 11.49 0.78
CA VAL A 20 2.38 10.16 0.27
C VAL A 20 3.11 10.37 -1.05
N ILE A 21 4.26 9.72 -1.20
CA ILE A 21 5.06 9.77 -2.42
C ILE A 21 5.32 8.35 -2.88
N VAL A 22 5.25 8.12 -4.19
CA VAL A 22 5.74 6.90 -4.82
C VAL A 22 6.95 7.28 -5.66
N ASP A 23 8.09 6.66 -5.39
CA ASP A 23 9.35 6.87 -6.12
C ASP A 23 9.96 5.53 -6.57
N GLN A 24 11.25 5.54 -6.91
CA GLN A 24 11.98 4.36 -7.37
C GLN A 24 12.23 3.28 -6.30
N ASN A 25 12.13 3.64 -5.02
CA ASN A 25 12.35 2.74 -3.89
C ASN A 25 11.03 2.14 -3.38
N GLY A 26 9.91 2.86 -3.56
CA GLY A 26 8.58 2.35 -3.22
C GLY A 26 7.57 3.44 -2.90
N LEU A 27 6.64 3.10 -2.00
CA LEU A 27 5.60 3.99 -1.49
C LEU A 27 5.97 4.45 -0.08
N HIS A 28 5.93 5.76 0.13
CA HIS A 28 6.44 6.40 1.32
C HIS A 28 5.40 7.35 1.93
N HIS A 29 5.11 7.15 3.21
CA HIS A 29 4.33 8.08 4.01
C HIS A 29 5.26 9.03 4.75
N TYR A 30 5.01 10.32 4.59
CA TYR A 30 5.81 11.37 5.18
C TYR A 30 5.04 12.14 6.23
N LYS A 31 5.77 12.59 7.23
CA LYS A 31 5.37 13.70 8.11
C LYS A 31 6.34 14.84 7.85
N ASN A 32 5.84 15.93 7.28
CA ASN A 32 6.65 17.03 6.75
C ASN A 32 7.67 16.49 5.72
N GLU A 33 8.96 16.48 6.08
CA GLU A 33 10.07 16.00 5.24
C GLU A 33 10.64 14.65 5.71
N THR A 34 10.12 14.10 6.81
CA THR A 34 10.60 12.85 7.38
C THR A 34 9.70 11.69 6.93
N ILE A 35 10.30 10.61 6.43
CA ILE A 35 9.61 9.35 6.16
C ILE A 35 9.29 8.68 7.49
N ILE A 36 8.02 8.29 7.68
CA ILE A 36 7.57 7.59 8.89
C ILE A 36 7.16 6.14 8.63
N GLU A 37 6.79 5.81 7.40
CA GLU A 37 6.46 4.44 6.98
C GLU A 37 6.75 4.28 5.49
N SER A 38 7.32 3.14 5.11
CA SER A 38 7.63 2.80 3.73
C SER A 38 7.15 1.39 3.41
N LEU A 39 6.58 1.22 2.24
CA LEU A 39 6.44 -0.06 1.56
C LEU A 39 7.41 -0.04 0.38
N THR A 40 8.58 -0.65 0.56
CA THR A 40 9.63 -0.65 -0.46
C THR A 40 9.44 -1.81 -1.43
N PHE A 41 9.95 -1.67 -2.66
CA PHE A 41 9.92 -2.77 -3.62
C PHE A 41 10.78 -3.96 -3.18
N GLU A 42 11.86 -3.70 -2.44
CA GLU A 42 12.71 -4.74 -1.86
C GLU A 42 11.99 -5.57 -0.80
N SER A 43 11.11 -4.96 0.00
CA SER A 43 10.39 -5.69 1.04
C SER A 43 9.25 -6.56 0.48
N LEU A 44 8.83 -6.35 -0.76
CA LEU A 44 7.79 -7.18 -1.39
C LEU A 44 8.25 -8.64 -1.46
N TYR A 45 7.32 -9.55 -1.33
CA TYR A 45 7.62 -10.97 -1.30
C TYR A 45 6.69 -11.73 -2.27
N PRO A 46 7.16 -12.80 -2.92
CA PRO A 46 6.28 -13.67 -3.68
C PRO A 46 5.19 -14.29 -2.80
N ASN A 47 4.06 -14.61 -3.38
CA ASN A 47 3.02 -15.39 -2.72
C ASN A 47 3.62 -16.74 -2.28
N PRO A 48 3.43 -17.17 -1.02
CA PRO A 48 3.85 -18.50 -0.58
C PRO A 48 3.25 -19.64 -1.43
N ASP A 49 2.08 -19.43 -2.03
CA ASP A 49 1.52 -20.32 -3.04
C ASP A 49 1.95 -19.89 -4.45
N LEU A 50 2.94 -20.60 -5.01
CA LEU A 50 3.55 -20.32 -6.31
C LEU A 50 2.58 -20.37 -7.51
N LYS A 51 1.42 -20.99 -7.35
CA LYS A 51 0.38 -21.06 -8.40
C LYS A 51 -0.44 -19.78 -8.51
N ASN A 52 -0.40 -18.93 -7.49
CA ASN A 52 -1.16 -17.70 -7.45
C ASN A 52 -0.34 -16.49 -7.89
N TYR A 53 -1.03 -15.35 -7.98
CA TYR A 53 -0.41 -14.05 -8.21
C TYR A 53 0.13 -13.46 -6.90
N ASP A 54 1.17 -12.65 -7.02
CA ASP A 54 1.85 -11.98 -5.90
C ASP A 54 1.23 -10.61 -5.59
N VAL A 55 0.61 -10.01 -6.61
CA VAL A 55 -0.18 -8.78 -6.48
C VAL A 55 -1.60 -9.05 -6.98
N VAL A 56 -2.57 -8.89 -6.10
CA VAL A 56 -3.98 -9.26 -6.34
C VAL A 56 -4.93 -8.14 -5.93
N LEU A 57 -6.19 -8.23 -6.36
CA LEU A 57 -7.25 -7.47 -5.72
C LEU A 57 -7.79 -8.29 -4.55
N SER A 58 -8.14 -7.64 -3.44
CA SER A 58 -8.89 -8.28 -2.36
C SER A 58 -10.19 -8.87 -2.90
N GLU A 59 -10.49 -10.12 -2.53
CA GLU A 59 -11.74 -10.79 -2.89
C GLU A 59 -12.66 -10.85 -1.66
N GLY A 60 -13.89 -10.34 -1.78
CA GLY A 60 -14.92 -10.36 -0.74
C GLY A 60 -16.16 -9.55 -1.15
N GLU A 61 -17.34 -9.93 -0.68
CA GLU A 61 -18.63 -9.37 -1.13
C GLU A 61 -18.85 -7.90 -0.74
N ASP A 62 -18.19 -7.42 0.33
CA ASP A 62 -18.39 -6.08 0.91
C ASP A 62 -17.11 -5.24 1.03
N VAL A 63 -16.01 -5.65 0.39
CA VAL A 63 -14.75 -4.88 0.41
C VAL A 63 -14.53 -4.15 -0.90
N ALA A 64 -14.20 -2.86 -0.80
CA ALA A 64 -13.65 -2.12 -1.94
C ALA A 64 -12.47 -2.93 -2.52
N TYR A 65 -12.36 -3.00 -3.85
CA TYR A 65 -11.29 -3.72 -4.55
C TYR A 65 -9.93 -3.06 -4.27
N ASP A 66 -9.34 -3.38 -3.13
CA ASP A 66 -8.02 -2.91 -2.76
C ASP A 66 -6.96 -3.81 -3.38
N ILE A 67 -5.86 -3.18 -3.79
CA ILE A 67 -4.71 -3.91 -4.32
C ILE A 67 -3.92 -4.41 -3.13
N CYS A 68 -3.70 -5.71 -3.06
CA CYS A 68 -2.98 -6.37 -1.99
C CYS A 68 -1.66 -6.95 -2.49
N VAL A 69 -0.67 -6.92 -1.60
CA VAL A 69 0.67 -7.45 -1.82
C VAL A 69 1.12 -8.25 -0.62
N TYR A 70 2.11 -9.11 -0.83
CA TYR A 70 2.85 -9.77 0.24
C TYR A 70 4.16 -9.03 0.47
N TYR A 71 4.57 -8.90 1.73
CA TYR A 71 5.90 -8.39 2.08
C TYR A 71 6.47 -9.16 3.26
N LEU A 72 7.80 -9.21 3.32
CA LEU A 72 8.52 -9.80 4.43
C LEU A 72 8.65 -8.75 5.54
N ASP A 73 8.07 -9.02 6.70
CA ASP A 73 8.30 -8.22 7.89
C ASP A 73 9.58 -8.69 8.57
N ASN A 74 10.64 -7.90 8.44
CA ASN A 74 11.95 -8.22 9.01
C ASN A 74 11.94 -8.30 10.55
N SER A 75 10.97 -7.69 11.23
CA SER A 75 10.90 -7.71 12.69
C SER A 75 10.38 -9.04 13.23
N THR A 76 9.44 -9.65 12.51
CA THR A 76 8.82 -10.93 12.88
C THR A 76 9.33 -12.10 12.02
N ASN A 77 10.08 -11.81 10.96
CA ASN A 77 10.48 -12.74 9.91
C ASN A 77 9.29 -13.51 9.32
N THR A 78 8.14 -12.83 9.19
CA THR A 78 6.90 -13.40 8.65
C THR A 78 6.47 -12.71 7.36
N ILE A 79 5.80 -13.47 6.50
CA ILE A 79 5.21 -12.94 5.27
C ILE A 79 3.82 -12.42 5.63
N ILE A 80 3.60 -11.13 5.38
CA ILE A 80 2.34 -10.46 5.68
C ILE A 80 1.62 -10.14 4.37
N TYR A 81 0.34 -10.51 4.30
CA TYR A 81 -0.57 -10.09 3.24
C TYR A 81 -1.28 -8.80 3.63
N LYS A 82 -1.20 -7.76 2.80
CA LYS A 82 -1.77 -6.45 3.14
C LYS A 82 -2.22 -5.65 1.92
N ALA A 83 -3.32 -4.91 2.10
CA ALA A 83 -3.78 -3.90 1.15
C ALA A 83 -2.86 -2.67 1.11
N ILE A 84 -2.63 -2.15 -0.09
CA ILE A 84 -1.97 -0.86 -0.33
C ILE A 84 -2.95 0.25 0.06
N THR A 85 -2.82 0.71 1.30
CA THR A 85 -3.64 1.76 1.89
C THR A 85 -2.80 3.00 2.17
N PHE A 86 -3.42 4.17 2.00
CA PHE A 86 -2.81 5.44 2.39
C PHE A 86 -3.27 5.77 3.80
N LYS A 87 -2.36 5.72 4.78
CA LYS A 87 -2.70 5.96 6.19
C LYS A 87 -2.85 7.44 6.53
N THR A 88 -3.50 8.20 5.65
CA THR A 88 -3.66 9.65 5.80
C THR A 88 -4.95 9.98 6.55
N PRO A 89 -4.97 11.05 7.37
CA PRO A 89 -6.20 11.54 8.00
C PRO A 89 -7.13 12.29 7.02
N PHE A 90 -6.80 12.28 5.72
CA PHE A 90 -7.51 12.96 4.64
C PHE A 90 -7.59 12.04 3.42
N SER A 91 -8.53 12.33 2.53
CA SER A 91 -8.64 11.65 1.24
C SER A 91 -7.60 12.17 0.26
N ILE A 92 -7.00 11.26 -0.51
CA ILE A 92 -6.04 11.59 -1.57
C ILE A 92 -6.77 11.53 -2.91
N ARG A 93 -7.02 12.71 -3.50
CA ARG A 93 -7.79 12.82 -4.75
C ARG A 93 -7.17 12.04 -5.92
N ASN A 94 -5.86 11.98 -5.99
CA ASN A 94 -5.10 11.22 -7.00
C ASN A 94 -4.62 9.85 -6.48
N GLY A 95 -5.33 9.25 -5.51
CA GLY A 95 -4.93 7.98 -4.91
C GLY A 95 -4.80 6.82 -5.92
N ASN A 96 -5.67 6.79 -6.94
CA ASN A 96 -5.55 5.80 -8.03
C ASN A 96 -4.29 5.98 -8.87
N GLU A 97 -3.85 7.23 -9.11
CA GLU A 97 -2.60 7.48 -9.82
C GLU A 97 -1.38 7.09 -8.99
N LEU A 98 -1.41 7.30 -7.66
CA LEU A 98 -0.37 6.77 -6.78
C LEU A 98 -0.32 5.23 -6.83
N LYS A 99 -1.47 4.55 -6.75
CA LYS A 99 -1.55 3.08 -6.91
C LYS A 99 -1.01 2.65 -8.28
N ARG A 100 -1.37 3.36 -9.36
CA ARG A 100 -0.86 3.13 -10.72
C ARG A 100 0.66 3.24 -10.79
N HIS A 101 1.24 4.32 -10.25
CA HIS A 101 2.69 4.51 -10.22
C HIS A 101 3.40 3.43 -9.42
N PHE A 102 2.83 3.01 -8.29
CA PHE A 102 3.40 1.94 -7.49
C PHE A 102 3.43 0.62 -8.26
N ILE A 103 2.32 0.24 -8.93
CA ILE A 103 2.28 -0.98 -9.73
C ILE A 103 3.20 -0.91 -10.95
N LYS A 104 3.35 0.24 -11.61
CA LYS A 104 4.40 0.42 -12.63
C LYS A 104 5.80 0.19 -12.05
N GLY A 105 6.03 0.64 -10.82
CA GLY A 105 7.26 0.36 -10.09
C GLY A 105 7.46 -1.14 -9.81
N VAL A 106 6.42 -1.85 -9.37
CA VAL A 106 6.48 -3.32 -9.20
C VAL A 106 6.87 -4.01 -10.50
N LEU A 107 6.17 -3.70 -11.60
CA LEU A 107 6.46 -4.29 -12.92
C LEU A 107 7.90 -4.01 -13.39
N LYS A 108 8.46 -2.85 -13.02
CA LYS A 108 9.81 -2.43 -13.44
C LYS A 108 10.93 -2.99 -12.55
N PHE A 109 10.76 -2.91 -11.24
CA PHE A 109 11.81 -3.19 -10.25
C PHE A 109 11.70 -4.58 -9.62
N ARG A 110 10.54 -5.23 -9.75
CA ARG A 110 10.23 -6.56 -9.24
C ARG A 110 9.53 -7.41 -10.30
N SER A 111 10.22 -7.57 -11.44
CA SER A 111 9.76 -8.41 -12.56
C SER A 111 9.62 -9.89 -12.20
N ASP A 112 10.19 -10.30 -11.07
CA ASP A 112 9.99 -11.63 -10.48
C ASP A 112 8.56 -11.83 -9.93
N LEU A 113 7.85 -10.74 -9.61
CA LEU A 113 6.50 -10.79 -9.05
C LEU A 113 5.42 -10.82 -10.13
N LYS A 114 4.49 -11.77 -10.01
CA LYS A 114 3.33 -11.97 -10.87
C LYS A 114 2.19 -11.05 -10.46
N VAL A 115 1.91 -10.04 -11.28
CA VAL A 115 0.76 -9.14 -11.07
C VAL A 115 -0.49 -9.74 -11.73
N SER A 116 -1.59 -9.82 -10.98
CA SER A 116 -2.87 -10.30 -11.49
C SER A 116 -3.40 -9.43 -12.64
N PRO A 117 -3.91 -10.02 -13.73
CA PRO A 117 -4.56 -9.26 -14.81
C PRO A 117 -5.69 -8.36 -14.33
N LYS A 118 -6.42 -8.74 -13.26
CA LYS A 118 -7.49 -7.92 -12.66
C LYS A 118 -6.94 -6.58 -12.12
N VAL A 119 -5.74 -6.59 -11.53
CA VAL A 119 -5.07 -5.37 -11.03
C VAL A 119 -4.66 -4.48 -12.20
N LEU A 120 -4.14 -5.07 -13.28
CA LEU A 120 -3.77 -4.33 -14.50
C LEU A 120 -5.00 -3.72 -15.17
N ASP A 121 -6.13 -4.41 -15.17
CA ASP A 121 -7.41 -3.89 -15.66
C ASP A 121 -7.91 -2.72 -14.81
N LEU A 122 -7.96 -2.89 -13.48
CA LEU A 122 -8.41 -1.84 -12.56
C LEU A 122 -7.63 -0.54 -12.73
N LEU A 123 -6.33 -0.64 -12.99
CA LEU A 123 -5.44 0.49 -13.17
C LEU A 123 -5.24 0.90 -14.64
N HIS A 124 -5.96 0.31 -15.60
CA HIS A 124 -5.77 0.52 -17.04
C HIS A 124 -4.28 0.51 -17.47
N LEU A 125 -3.55 -0.55 -17.12
CA LEU A 125 -2.11 -0.72 -17.37
C LEU A 125 -1.77 -1.71 -18.50
N LYS A 126 -2.75 -2.44 -19.05
CA LYS A 126 -2.51 -3.47 -20.07
C LYS A 126 -1.97 -2.94 -21.42
N ASN A 127 -2.07 -1.64 -21.69
CA ASN A 127 -1.67 -1.00 -22.96
C ASN A 127 -0.70 0.19 -22.76
N SER A 128 0.00 0.27 -21.61
CA SER A 128 0.90 1.38 -21.29
C SER A 128 2.35 1.12 -21.66
#